data_AF-A0A966WQ16-F1
#
_entry.id   AF-A0A966WQ16-F1
#
_cell.length_a   1.000
_cell.length_b   1.000
_cell.length_c   1.000
_cell.angle_alpha   90.00
_cell.angle_beta   90.00
_cell.angle_gamma   90.00
#
_symmetry.space_group_name_H-M   'P 1'
#
loop_
_entity.id
_entity.type
_entity.pdbx_description
1 polymer ?
#
loop_
_entity_poly.entity_id
_entity_poly.type
_entity_poly.pdbx_seq_one_letter_code
_entity_poly.pdbx_strand_id
1 'polypeptide(L)'
;MSLETLRDALPDYAKDLRLNLGTLSTEPSLTQQQRAGTFIACALASRNAMVTRLIVAEFGPQLSAEALEAAKGAAAIMGMNNIYYRFSHLVGGDYPKMPARLRMNIIGKPGVDKVDFELWSLAVSAINGCGMCMESHDKVVKHGGLTAE
;
A
#
# COMPACT_ATOMS: atom_id res chain seq x y z
N MET A 1 -8.39 17.14 10.54
CA MET A 1 -7.41 17.96 11.31
C MET A 1 -6.02 17.34 11.37
N SER A 2 -5.82 16.10 10.92
CA SER A 2 -4.47 15.48 10.87
C SER A 2 -3.83 15.60 9.49
N LEU A 3 -4.63 15.48 8.42
CA LEU A 3 -4.14 15.67 7.06
C LEU A 3 -3.81 17.14 6.78
N GLU A 4 -4.59 18.09 7.29
CA GLU A 4 -4.28 19.52 7.17
C GLU A 4 -2.94 19.85 7.82
N THR A 5 -2.65 19.33 9.02
CA THR A 5 -1.34 19.50 9.66
C THR A 5 -0.20 18.98 8.80
N LEU A 6 -0.38 17.83 8.12
CA LEU A 6 0.64 17.31 7.22
C LEU A 6 0.82 18.22 5.99
N ARG A 7 -0.27 18.74 5.44
CA ARG A 7 -0.26 19.66 4.30
C ARG A 7 0.41 20.99 4.66
N ASP A 8 0.14 21.53 5.85
CA ASP A 8 0.70 22.79 6.31
C ASP A 8 2.19 22.68 6.68
N ALA A 9 2.66 21.48 7.02
CA ALA A 9 4.08 21.22 7.25
C ALA A 9 4.90 21.17 5.94
N LEU A 10 4.26 21.11 4.77
CA LEU A 10 4.97 21.08 3.50
C LEU A 10 5.47 22.49 3.11
N PRO A 11 6.76 22.65 2.78
CA PRO A 11 7.35 23.93 2.41
C PRO A 11 6.86 24.39 1.03
N ASP A 12 7.07 25.67 0.71
CA ASP A 12 6.56 26.27 -0.52
C ASP A 12 7.08 25.62 -1.80
N TYR A 13 8.32 25.12 -1.78
CA TYR A 13 8.88 24.37 -2.92
C TYR A 13 8.18 23.02 -3.17
N ALA A 14 7.37 22.54 -2.23
CA ALA A 14 6.60 21.29 -2.31
C ALA A 14 5.09 21.56 -2.48
N LYS A 15 4.71 22.75 -2.98
CA LYS A 15 3.31 23.15 -3.18
C LYS A 15 2.50 22.11 -3.97
N ASP A 16 3.07 21.50 -5.00
CA ASP A 16 2.35 20.49 -5.80
C ASP A 16 2.03 19.23 -4.98
N LEU A 17 2.96 18.77 -4.14
CA LEU A 17 2.71 17.64 -3.24
C LEU A 17 1.60 17.96 -2.24
N ARG A 18 1.55 19.19 -1.73
CA ARG A 18 0.51 19.67 -0.81
C ARG A 18 -0.88 19.68 -1.46
N LEU A 19 -0.95 20.04 -2.74
CA LEU A 19 -2.20 20.02 -3.52
C LEU A 19 -2.63 18.59 -3.83
N ASN A 20 -1.69 17.76 -4.31
CA ASN A 20 -1.96 16.36 -4.66
C ASN A 20 -2.44 15.54 -3.45
N LEU A 21 -1.88 15.75 -2.25
CA LEU A 21 -2.40 15.12 -1.02
C LEU A 21 -3.87 15.48 -0.76
N GLY A 22 -4.26 16.74 -1.03
CA GLY A 22 -5.65 17.17 -0.94
C GLY A 22 -6.53 16.46 -1.95
N THR A 23 -6.17 16.49 -3.24
CA THR A 23 -6.93 15.85 -4.32
C THR A 23 -7.11 14.35 -4.07
N LEU A 24 -6.03 13.63 -3.76
CA LEU A 24 -6.07 12.18 -3.56
C LEU A 24 -6.91 11.78 -2.33
N SER A 25 -6.99 12.62 -1.30
CA SER A 25 -7.77 12.32 -0.09
C SER A 25 -9.28 12.22 -0.35
N THR A 26 -9.73 12.81 -1.45
CA THR A 26 -11.14 12.87 -1.86
C THR A 26 -11.39 12.22 -3.22
N GLU A 27 -10.43 11.47 -3.76
CA GLU A 27 -10.56 10.79 -5.06
C GLU A 27 -11.78 9.85 -5.07
N PRO A 28 -12.72 9.99 -6.02
CA PRO A 28 -13.99 9.26 -5.99
C PRO A 28 -13.91 7.82 -6.53
N SER A 29 -12.86 7.48 -7.29
CA SER A 29 -12.77 6.18 -7.98
C SER A 29 -12.60 5.00 -7.01
N LEU A 30 -12.06 5.23 -5.81
CA LEU A 30 -11.90 4.23 -4.76
C LEU A 30 -12.98 4.34 -3.70
N THR A 31 -13.40 3.20 -3.16
CA THR A 31 -14.25 3.18 -1.96
C THR A 31 -13.52 3.80 -0.77
N GLN A 32 -14.27 4.18 0.27
CA GLN A 32 -13.68 4.75 1.49
C GLN A 32 -12.63 3.82 2.12
N GLN A 33 -12.91 2.51 2.21
CA GLN A 33 -11.98 1.54 2.77
C GLN A 33 -10.72 1.38 1.90
N GLN A 34 -10.90 1.28 0.58
CA GLN A 34 -9.78 1.19 -0.37
C GLN A 34 -8.87 2.40 -0.27
N ARG A 35 -9.44 3.61 -0.28
CA ARG A 35 -8.70 4.86 -0.17
C ARG A 35 -7.97 4.98 1.17
N ALA A 36 -8.70 4.81 2.29
CA ALA A 36 -8.11 4.90 3.63
C ALA A 36 -7.00 3.87 3.87
N GLY A 37 -7.23 2.60 3.49
CA GLY A 37 -6.22 1.55 3.59
C GLY A 37 -5.00 1.80 2.70
N THR A 38 -5.19 2.34 1.49
CA THR A 38 -4.10 2.73 0.59
C THR A 38 -3.25 3.83 1.20
N PHE A 39 -3.88 4.90 1.73
CA PHE A 39 -3.16 5.98 2.42
C PHE A 39 -2.30 5.43 3.56
N ILE A 40 -2.87 4.58 4.42
CA ILE A 40 -2.17 4.01 5.57
C ILE A 40 -1.03 3.09 5.15
N ALA A 41 -1.27 2.18 4.21
CA ALA A 41 -0.24 1.25 3.72
C ALA A 41 0.94 2.01 3.09
N CYS A 42 0.65 3.02 2.27
CA CYS A 42 1.66 3.89 1.66
C CYS A 42 2.43 4.74 2.68
N ALA A 43 1.74 5.30 3.68
CA ALA A 43 2.36 6.08 4.74
C ALA A 43 3.28 5.23 5.63
N LEU A 44 2.98 3.95 5.82
CA LEU A 44 3.88 3.00 6.47
C LEU A 44 5.06 2.66 5.57
N ALA A 45 4.83 2.41 4.28
CA ALA A 45 5.88 2.08 3.32
C ALA A 45 6.90 3.20 3.11
N SER A 46 6.50 4.47 3.28
CA SER A 46 7.40 5.64 3.17
C SER A 46 8.39 5.78 4.34
N ARG A 47 8.19 5.05 5.44
CA ARG A 47 9.05 5.02 6.63
C ARG A 47 9.28 6.40 7.28
N ASN A 48 8.38 7.35 7.09
CA ASN A 48 8.43 8.66 7.74
C ASN A 48 7.47 8.70 8.94
N ALA A 49 8.01 8.80 10.16
CA ALA A 49 7.22 8.72 11.39
C ALA A 49 6.14 9.81 11.51
N MET A 50 6.42 11.03 11.06
CA MET A 50 5.44 12.12 11.09
C MET A 50 4.29 11.84 10.11
N VAL A 51 4.61 11.43 8.88
CA VAL A 51 3.62 11.07 7.84
C VAL A 51 2.77 9.91 8.33
N THR A 52 3.38 8.82 8.81
CA THR A 52 2.65 7.66 9.34
C THR A 52 1.68 8.08 10.45
N ARG A 53 2.15 8.85 11.44
CA ARG A 53 1.31 9.26 12.57
C ARG A 53 0.11 10.08 12.12
N LEU A 54 0.31 11.07 11.25
CA LEU A 54 -0.75 11.96 10.80
C LEU A 54 -1.73 11.24 9.86
N ILE A 55 -1.25 10.42 8.93
CA ILE A 55 -2.11 9.66 8.02
C ILE A 55 -2.94 8.61 8.78
N VAL A 56 -2.35 7.87 9.73
CA VAL A 56 -3.10 6.91 10.53
C VAL A 56 -4.13 7.60 11.42
N ALA A 57 -3.83 8.79 11.95
CA ALA A 57 -4.80 9.56 12.72
C ALA A 57 -6.00 10.02 11.86
N GLU A 58 -5.78 10.36 10.59
CA GLU A 58 -6.84 10.83 9.69
C GLU A 58 -7.71 9.68 9.15
N PHE A 59 -7.07 8.62 8.66
CA PHE A 59 -7.73 7.56 7.90
C PHE A 59 -8.03 6.32 8.75
N GLY A 60 -7.33 6.12 9.87
CA GLY A 60 -7.56 5.00 10.77
C GLY A 60 -8.99 4.92 11.31
N PRO A 61 -9.62 6.03 11.75
CA PRO A 61 -11.01 6.05 12.20
C PRO A 61 -12.05 5.72 11.12
N GLN A 62 -11.65 5.72 9.84
CA GLN A 62 -12.51 5.38 8.70
C GLN A 62 -12.52 3.88 8.39
N LEU A 63 -11.71 3.10 9.10
CA LEU A 63 -11.56 1.66 8.92
C LEU A 63 -12.07 0.92 10.16
N SER A 64 -12.52 -0.33 9.98
CA SER A 64 -12.64 -1.24 11.11
C SER A 64 -11.25 -1.57 11.69
N ALA A 65 -11.21 -2.14 12.89
CA ALA A 65 -9.96 -2.57 13.50
C ALA A 65 -9.25 -3.62 12.61
N GLU A 66 -10.01 -4.54 12.02
CA GLU A 66 -9.52 -5.58 11.12
C GLU A 66 -8.94 -4.97 9.84
N ALA A 67 -9.62 -3.99 9.24
CA ALA A 67 -9.12 -3.33 8.04
C ALA A 67 -7.87 -2.49 8.29
N LEU A 68 -7.79 -1.81 9.44
CA LEU A 68 -6.58 -1.10 9.84
C LEU A 68 -5.39 -2.06 10.03
N GLU A 69 -5.60 -3.19 10.70
CA GLU A 69 -4.57 -4.21 10.89
C GLU A 69 -4.17 -4.86 9.55
N ALA A 70 -5.12 -5.10 8.65
CA ALA A 70 -4.85 -5.63 7.32
C ALA A 70 -4.03 -4.64 6.46
N ALA A 71 -4.32 -3.34 6.48
CA ALA A 71 -3.55 -2.32 5.77
C ALA A 71 -2.10 -2.23 6.28
N LYS A 72 -1.91 -2.26 7.61
CA LYS A 72 -0.57 -2.36 8.22
C LYS A 72 0.13 -3.66 7.82
N GLY A 73 -0.62 -4.76 7.82
CA GLY A 73 -0.17 -6.09 7.43
C GLY A 73 0.33 -6.13 5.99
N ALA A 74 -0.38 -5.49 5.05
CA ALA A 74 0.03 -5.35 3.66
C ALA A 74 1.40 -4.64 3.56
N ALA A 75 1.57 -3.50 4.24
CA ALA A 75 2.85 -2.78 4.27
C ALA A 75 4.00 -3.60 4.89
N ALA A 76 3.71 -4.40 5.90
CA ALA A 76 4.69 -5.27 6.56
C ALA A 76 5.12 -6.44 5.66
N ILE A 77 4.16 -7.20 5.12
CA ILE A 77 4.47 -8.39 4.30
C ILE A 77 5.10 -8.01 2.97
N MET A 78 4.68 -6.89 2.36
CA MET A 78 5.31 -6.36 1.16
C MET A 78 6.73 -5.87 1.41
N GLY A 79 7.04 -5.38 2.61
CA GLY A 79 8.43 -5.08 2.98
C GLY A 79 9.37 -6.29 2.85
N MET A 80 8.89 -7.50 3.16
CA MET A 80 9.63 -8.74 2.95
C MET A 80 9.57 -9.20 1.48
N ASN A 81 8.35 -9.33 0.94
CA ASN A 81 8.12 -9.91 -0.38
C ASN A 81 8.76 -9.09 -1.49
N ASN A 82 8.65 -7.75 -1.44
CA ASN A 82 9.19 -6.90 -2.48
C ASN A 82 10.71 -6.99 -2.58
N ILE A 83 11.41 -7.26 -1.47
CA ILE A 83 12.87 -7.49 -1.50
C ILE A 83 13.18 -8.85 -2.14
N TYR A 84 12.56 -9.92 -1.63
CA TYR A 84 12.82 -11.27 -2.11
C TYR A 84 12.50 -11.43 -3.60
N TYR A 85 11.30 -11.06 -4.02
CA TYR A 85 10.85 -11.24 -5.39
C TYR A 85 11.53 -10.28 -6.37
N ARG A 86 11.88 -9.06 -5.94
CA ARG A 86 12.69 -8.17 -6.79
C ARG A 86 14.07 -8.75 -7.06
N PHE A 87 14.76 -9.26 -6.04
CA PHE A 87 16.05 -9.91 -6.23
C PHE A 87 15.93 -11.10 -7.20
N SER A 88 15.00 -12.01 -6.94
CA SER A 88 14.79 -13.20 -7.78
C SER A 88 14.50 -12.82 -9.24
N HIS A 89 13.67 -11.80 -9.46
CA HIS A 89 13.34 -11.30 -10.79
C HIS A 89 14.51 -10.63 -11.51
N LEU A 90 15.25 -9.74 -10.84
CA LEU A 90 16.32 -8.96 -11.45
C LEU A 90 17.59 -9.80 -11.73
N VAL A 91 17.88 -10.78 -10.88
CA VAL A 91 19.07 -11.63 -11.03
C VAL A 91 18.80 -12.81 -11.96
N GLY A 92 17.60 -13.40 -11.91
CA GLY A 92 17.23 -14.53 -12.76
C GLY A 92 18.02 -15.82 -12.46
N GLY A 93 18.35 -16.59 -13.49
CA GLY A 93 19.08 -17.87 -13.34
C GLY A 93 18.24 -18.92 -12.61
N ASP A 94 18.83 -19.59 -11.61
CA ASP A 94 18.15 -20.65 -10.86
C ASP A 94 17.37 -20.14 -9.63
N TYR A 95 17.56 -18.89 -9.20
CA TYR A 95 16.88 -18.34 -8.02
C TYR A 95 15.34 -18.37 -8.12
N PRO A 96 14.70 -18.08 -9.28
CA PRO A 96 13.24 -18.20 -9.42
C PRO A 96 12.70 -19.63 -9.28
N LYS A 97 13.54 -20.64 -9.52
CA LYS A 97 13.16 -22.06 -9.39
C LYS A 97 13.26 -22.56 -7.95
N MET A 98 13.97 -21.83 -7.08
CA MET A 98 14.13 -22.21 -5.68
C MET A 98 12.87 -21.87 -4.87
N PRO A 99 12.44 -22.75 -3.95
CA PRO A 99 11.31 -22.44 -3.08
C PRO A 99 11.69 -21.32 -2.11
N ALA A 100 10.85 -20.28 -2.03
CA ALA A 100 11.10 -19.13 -1.15
C ALA A 100 11.16 -19.51 0.34
N ARG A 101 10.35 -20.48 0.76
CA ARG A 101 10.22 -20.93 2.18
C ARG A 101 9.91 -19.77 3.15
N LEU A 102 9.20 -18.75 2.66
CA LEU A 102 8.73 -17.61 3.46
C LEU A 102 7.25 -17.79 3.79
N ARG A 103 6.87 -17.56 5.04
CA ARG A 103 5.48 -17.63 5.49
C ARG A 103 4.76 -16.33 5.14
N MET A 104 3.65 -16.42 4.40
CA MET A 104 2.89 -15.27 3.90
C MET A 104 1.37 -15.41 4.12
N ASN A 105 0.96 -16.08 5.20
CA ASN A 105 -0.44 -16.47 5.44
C ASN A 105 -1.43 -15.29 5.40
N ILE A 106 -1.00 -14.09 5.79
CA ILE A 106 -1.82 -12.89 5.75
C ILE A 106 -2.30 -12.55 4.34
N ILE A 107 -1.54 -12.88 3.30
CA ILE A 107 -1.97 -12.71 1.91
C ILE A 107 -3.16 -13.63 1.63
N GLY A 108 -3.12 -14.89 2.06
CA GLY A 108 -4.22 -15.84 1.83
C GLY A 108 -5.46 -15.58 2.69
N LYS A 109 -5.27 -15.03 3.90
CA LYS A 109 -6.35 -14.75 4.87
C LYS A 109 -6.14 -13.37 5.51
N PRO A 110 -6.45 -12.28 4.78
CA PRO A 110 -6.14 -10.93 5.25
C PRO A 110 -7.12 -10.38 6.30
N GLY A 111 -8.27 -11.03 6.51
CA GLY A 111 -9.30 -10.58 7.44
C GLY A 111 -10.22 -9.48 6.88
N VAL A 112 -9.98 -9.06 5.63
CA VAL A 112 -10.81 -8.15 4.84
C VAL A 112 -11.08 -8.75 3.46
N ASP A 113 -11.83 -8.04 2.61
CA ASP A 113 -11.94 -8.41 1.21
C ASP A 113 -10.54 -8.54 0.58
N LYS A 114 -10.37 -9.61 -0.21
CA LYS A 114 -9.10 -9.95 -0.82
C LYS A 114 -8.62 -8.87 -1.77
N VAL A 115 -9.53 -8.25 -2.51
CA VAL A 115 -9.23 -7.21 -3.51
C VAL A 115 -8.65 -5.97 -2.84
N ASP A 116 -9.19 -5.57 -1.69
CA ASP A 116 -8.69 -4.41 -0.94
C ASP A 116 -7.25 -4.66 -0.43
N PHE A 117 -6.99 -5.85 0.13
CA PHE A 117 -5.64 -6.19 0.59
C PHE A 117 -4.62 -6.24 -0.57
N GLU A 118 -5.04 -6.74 -1.73
CA GLU A 118 -4.20 -6.80 -2.93
C GLU A 118 -3.95 -5.40 -3.51
N LEU A 119 -4.94 -4.50 -3.47
CA LEU A 119 -4.77 -3.10 -3.85
C LEU A 119 -3.75 -2.39 -2.95
N TRP A 120 -3.82 -2.58 -1.63
CA TRP A 120 -2.84 -2.01 -0.72
C TRP A 120 -1.44 -2.61 -0.92
N SER A 121 -1.36 -3.91 -1.22
CA SER A 121 -0.10 -4.59 -1.52
C SER A 121 0.51 -4.09 -2.84
N LEU A 122 -0.32 -3.80 -3.85
CA LEU A 122 0.08 -3.16 -5.11
C LEU A 122 0.67 -1.77 -4.85
N ALA A 123 -0.04 -0.94 -4.07
CA ALA A 123 0.41 0.42 -3.74
C ALA A 123 1.75 0.43 -3.00
N VAL A 124 1.94 -0.46 -2.02
CA VAL A 124 3.22 -0.63 -1.32
C VAL A 124 4.32 -1.14 -2.26
N SER A 125 3.99 -2.07 -3.16
CA SER A 125 4.94 -2.61 -4.14
C SER A 125 5.42 -1.55 -5.12
N ALA A 126 4.58 -0.56 -5.45
CA ALA A 126 4.96 0.60 -6.25
C ALA A 126 5.97 1.49 -5.51
N ILE A 127 5.73 1.81 -4.23
CA ILE A 127 6.68 2.58 -3.41
C ILE A 127 8.02 1.84 -3.26
N ASN A 128 7.96 0.54 -2.98
CA ASN A 128 9.17 -0.26 -2.77
C ASN A 128 9.88 -0.59 -4.10
N GLY A 129 9.23 -0.46 -5.25
CA GLY A 129 9.80 -0.67 -6.58
C GLY A 129 10.04 -2.14 -6.92
N CYS A 130 9.07 -3.03 -6.72
CA CYS A 130 9.16 -4.45 -7.11
C CYS A 130 8.22 -4.77 -8.29
N GLY A 131 8.77 -4.83 -9.50
CA GLY A 131 8.01 -5.07 -10.74
C GLY A 131 7.18 -6.36 -10.72
N MET A 132 7.78 -7.47 -10.28
CA MET A 132 7.08 -8.76 -10.17
C MET A 132 5.89 -8.72 -9.21
N CYS A 133 6.02 -8.06 -8.05
CA CYS A 133 4.91 -7.93 -7.11
C CYS A 133 3.82 -7.00 -7.67
N MET A 134 4.19 -5.89 -8.30
CA MET A 134 3.20 -4.99 -8.94
C MET A 134 2.39 -5.74 -10.00
N GLU A 135 3.04 -6.47 -10.90
CA GLU A 135 2.35 -7.27 -11.93
C GLU A 135 1.43 -8.33 -11.31
N SER A 136 1.91 -9.02 -10.26
CA SER A 136 1.13 -10.05 -9.59
C SER A 136 -0.12 -9.47 -8.93
N HIS A 137 0.01 -8.37 -8.17
CA HIS A 137 -1.12 -7.77 -7.47
C HIS A 137 -2.10 -7.08 -8.44
N ASP A 138 -1.61 -6.43 -9.50
CA ASP A 138 -2.45 -5.83 -10.57
C ASP A 138 -3.37 -6.88 -11.23
N LYS A 139 -2.83 -8.06 -11.56
CA LYS A 139 -3.63 -9.17 -12.11
C LYS A 139 -4.75 -9.60 -11.17
N VAL A 140 -4.46 -9.67 -9.87
CA VAL A 140 -5.43 -10.12 -8.87
C VAL A 140 -6.54 -9.09 -8.68
N VAL A 141 -6.20 -7.80 -8.56
CA VAL A 141 -7.23 -6.75 -8.40
C VAL A 141 -8.13 -6.63 -9.62
N LYS A 142 -7.57 -6.73 -10.85
CA LYS A 142 -8.36 -6.74 -12.09
C LYS A 142 -9.27 -7.96 -12.18
N HIS A 143 -8.77 -9.14 -11.81
CA HIS A 143 -9.61 -10.34 -11.73
C HIS A 143 -10.71 -10.20 -10.67
N GLY A 144 -10.43 -9.47 -9.59
CA GLY A 144 -11.38 -9.08 -8.55
C GLY A 144 -12.39 -8.01 -8.96
N GLY A 145 -12.34 -7.51 -10.19
CA GLY A 145 -13.32 -6.56 -10.74
C GLY A 145 -12.91 -5.09 -10.70
N LEU A 146 -11.69 -4.76 -10.27
CA LEU A 146 -11.18 -3.39 -10.38
C LEU A 146 -10.85 -3.03 -11.82
N THR A 147 -11.13 -1.79 -12.19
CA THR A 147 -10.79 -1.19 -13.47
C THR A 147 -9.35 -0.67 -13.48
N ALA A 148 -8.92 -0.11 -14.61
CA ALA A 148 -7.58 0.48 -14.70
C ALA A 148 -7.53 1.89 -14.08
N GLU A 149 -8.65 2.62 -14.17
CA GLU A 149 -8.99 3.81 -13.40
C GLU A 149 -9.15 3.49 -11.92
#